data_AF-A0A925FEW9-F1
#
_entry.id   AF-A0A925FEW9-F1
#
_cell.length_a   1.000
_cell.length_b   1.000
_cell.length_c   1.000
_cell.angle_alpha   90.00
_cell.angle_beta   90.00
_cell.angle_gamma   90.00
#
_symmetry.space_group_name_H-M   'P 1'
#
loop_
_entity.id
_entity.type
_entity.pdbx_description
1 polymer ?
#
loop_
_entity_poly.entity_id
_entity_poly.type
_entity_poly.pdbx_seq_one_letter_code
_entity_poly.pdbx_strand_id
1 'polypeptide(L)'
;MPGQHLPPDHDRGDANTIGGYIAVHARPAAFEGRDGMSYSVSLEVGPTGDPERPQGAYFLFLRWRRMGQQGVEGHLETDFLAHGATAAAARAALGAWPLNEVKRVLDEQISATSGEGSRRWWDVMREEE
;
A
#
# COMPACT_ATOMS: atom_id res chain seq x y z
N MET A 1 -24.39 -12.25 3.49
CA MET A 1 -24.70 -10.95 2.83
C MET A 1 -23.63 -10.73 1.78
N PRO A 2 -23.97 -10.61 0.48
CA PRO A 2 -23.00 -10.19 -0.54
C PRO A 2 -22.49 -8.77 -0.25
N GLY A 3 -21.31 -8.42 -0.78
CA GLY A 3 -20.69 -7.12 -0.57
C GLY A 3 -21.62 -5.97 -0.97
N GLN A 4 -22.02 -5.16 0.01
CA GLN A 4 -22.89 -4.01 -0.21
C GLN A 4 -22.03 -2.80 -0.58
N HIS A 5 -22.31 -2.17 -1.72
CA HIS A 5 -21.70 -0.89 -2.07
C HIS A 5 -22.16 0.17 -1.06
N LEU A 6 -21.22 0.69 -0.26
CA LEU A 6 -21.46 1.82 0.62
C LEU A 6 -21.13 3.13 -0.12
N PRO A 7 -22.02 4.13 -0.10
CA PRO A 7 -21.70 5.45 -0.63
C PRO A 7 -20.54 6.08 0.15
N PRO A 8 -19.73 6.96 -0.47
CA PRO A 8 -18.68 7.68 0.22
C PRO A 8 -19.26 8.63 1.28
N ASP A 9 -18.59 8.67 2.43
CA ASP A 9 -18.91 9.57 3.54
C ASP A 9 -17.79 10.60 3.71
N HIS A 10 -17.97 11.76 3.07
CA HIS A 10 -16.97 12.83 3.01
C HIS A 10 -16.75 13.56 4.35
N ASP A 11 -17.61 13.35 5.34
CA ASP A 11 -17.42 13.91 6.68
C ASP A 11 -16.32 13.17 7.48
N ARG A 12 -15.85 12.03 6.96
CA ARG A 12 -14.85 11.17 7.63
C ARG A 12 -13.40 11.56 7.37
N GLY A 13 -13.13 12.48 6.45
CA GLY A 13 -11.78 12.98 6.19
C GLY A 13 -11.57 13.55 4.79
N ASP A 14 -10.33 13.96 4.51
CA ASP A 14 -9.95 14.49 3.20
C ASP A 14 -9.63 13.35 2.23
N ALA A 15 -10.57 13.08 1.31
CA ALA A 15 -10.44 12.05 0.27
C ALA A 15 -9.23 12.24 -0.67
N ASN A 16 -8.54 13.38 -0.65
CA ASN A 16 -7.32 13.61 -1.43
C ASN A 16 -6.04 13.10 -0.76
N THR A 17 -6.13 12.67 0.51
CA THR A 17 -5.05 11.97 1.23
C THR A 17 -5.34 10.48 1.25
N ILE A 18 -4.31 9.65 1.37
CA ILE A 18 -4.52 8.19 1.36
C ILE A 18 -5.30 7.69 2.58
N GLY A 19 -5.04 8.26 3.76
CA GLY A 19 -5.78 7.95 4.99
C GLY A 19 -7.22 8.43 4.91
N GLY A 20 -7.46 9.64 4.39
CA GLY A 20 -8.80 10.17 4.22
C GLY A 20 -9.60 9.43 3.14
N TYR A 21 -8.98 9.00 2.03
CA TYR A 21 -9.63 8.14 1.04
C TYR A 21 -10.17 6.86 1.69
N ILE A 22 -9.35 6.18 2.49
CA ILE A 22 -9.75 4.95 3.18
C ILE A 22 -10.90 5.23 4.16
N ALA A 23 -10.85 6.36 4.88
CA ALA A 23 -11.91 6.75 5.81
C ALA A 23 -13.24 7.05 5.09
N VAL A 24 -13.20 7.77 3.98
CA VAL A 24 -14.37 8.19 3.19
C VAL A 24 -14.99 7.02 2.43
N HIS A 25 -14.18 6.14 1.85
CA HIS A 25 -14.66 5.06 0.97
C HIS A 25 -14.76 3.69 1.64
N ALA A 26 -14.27 3.54 2.87
CA ALA A 26 -14.23 2.28 3.63
C ALA A 26 -13.57 1.11 2.86
N ARG A 27 -12.61 1.42 1.98
CA ARG A 27 -11.86 0.45 1.16
C ARG A 27 -10.47 0.98 0.81
N PRO A 28 -9.51 0.10 0.49
CA PRO A 28 -8.20 0.52 -0.02
C PRO A 28 -8.32 1.35 -1.31
N ALA A 29 -7.43 2.34 -1.47
CA ALA A 29 -7.27 3.00 -2.76
C ALA A 29 -6.61 2.02 -3.76
N ALA A 30 -6.94 2.18 -5.04
CA ALA A 30 -6.33 1.44 -6.13
C ALA A 30 -5.72 2.40 -7.15
N PHE A 31 -4.57 2.00 -7.71
CA PHE A 31 -3.80 2.76 -8.69
C PHE A 31 -3.46 1.87 -9.88
N GLU A 32 -3.41 2.46 -11.06
CA GLU A 32 -2.74 1.86 -12.21
C GLU A 32 -1.25 2.22 -12.14
N GLY A 33 -0.41 1.19 -12.07
CA GLY A 33 1.04 1.33 -12.12
C GLY A 33 1.54 1.56 -13.55
N ARG A 34 2.72 2.15 -13.69
CA ARG A 34 3.36 2.40 -15.00
C ARG A 34 3.61 1.15 -15.87
N ASP A 35 3.51 -0.05 -15.30
CA ASP A 35 3.58 -1.34 -15.99
C ASP A 35 2.23 -1.84 -16.53
N GLY A 36 1.16 -1.03 -16.36
CA GLY A 36 -0.20 -1.32 -16.80
C GLY A 36 -0.97 -2.27 -15.88
N MET A 37 -0.46 -2.53 -14.67
CA MET A 37 -1.10 -3.42 -13.70
C MET A 37 -1.86 -2.62 -12.63
N SER A 38 -2.90 -3.23 -12.05
CA SER A 38 -3.66 -2.63 -10.95
C SER A 38 -3.04 -2.97 -9.60
N TYR A 39 -2.91 -1.96 -8.74
CA TYR A 39 -2.35 -2.09 -7.40
C TYR A 39 -3.31 -1.53 -6.36
N SER A 40 -3.61 -2.28 -5.30
CA SER A 40 -4.24 -1.72 -4.09
C SER A 40 -3.17 -1.40 -3.07
N VAL A 41 -3.33 -0.32 -2.30
CA VAL A 41 -2.36 0.07 -1.27
C VAL A 41 -2.92 -0.17 0.13
N SER A 42 -2.07 -0.71 1.01
CA SER A 42 -2.26 -0.70 2.46
C SER A 42 -1.19 0.18 3.13
N LEU A 43 -1.53 0.70 4.30
CA LEU A 43 -0.60 1.40 5.18
C LEU A 43 -0.22 0.42 6.27
N GLU A 44 1.03 0.04 6.35
CA GLU A 44 1.54 -0.88 7.36
C GLU A 44 2.49 -0.15 8.32
N VAL A 45 2.65 -0.72 9.51
CA VAL A 45 3.50 -0.16 10.58
C VAL A 45 4.33 -1.24 11.23
N GLY A 46 5.58 -0.92 11.56
CA GLY A 46 6.50 -1.85 12.21
C GLY A 46 7.49 -1.14 13.13
N PRO A 47 8.12 -1.90 14.05
CA PRO A 47 9.20 -1.37 14.87
C PRO A 47 10.44 -1.07 14.02
N THR A 48 11.11 0.05 14.29
CA THR A 48 12.32 0.45 13.54
C THR A 48 13.62 0.03 14.21
N GLY A 49 13.60 -0.21 15.53
CA GLY A 49 14.80 -0.37 16.35
C GLY A 49 15.46 0.94 16.78
N ASP A 50 14.98 2.10 16.33
CA ASP A 50 15.45 3.43 16.74
C ASP A 50 14.61 3.95 17.92
N PRO A 51 15.19 4.17 19.11
CA PRO A 51 14.46 4.71 20.28
C PRO A 51 13.82 6.08 20.04
N GLU A 52 14.41 6.92 19.18
CA GLU A 52 13.88 8.26 18.87
C GLU A 52 12.75 8.20 17.84
N ARG A 53 12.66 7.09 17.09
CA ARG A 53 11.66 6.87 16.03
C ARG A 53 11.12 5.44 16.07
N PRO A 54 10.50 5.02 17.19
CA PRO A 54 10.30 3.60 17.49
C PRO A 54 9.35 2.87 16.54
N GLN A 55 8.51 3.60 15.81
CA GLN A 55 7.53 3.05 14.88
C GLN A 55 7.70 3.71 13.50
N GLY A 56 7.86 2.88 12.49
CA GLY A 56 7.93 3.27 11.08
C GLY A 56 6.67 2.83 10.34
N ALA A 57 6.24 3.60 9.36
CA ALA A 57 5.10 3.29 8.49
C ALA A 57 5.55 3.26 7.03
N TYR A 58 5.01 2.31 6.27
CA TYR A 58 5.37 2.06 4.88
C TYR A 58 4.13 1.67 4.05
N PHE A 59 4.25 1.78 2.72
CA PHE A 59 3.20 1.32 1.81
C PHE A 59 3.44 -0.14 1.41
N LEU A 60 2.37 -0.93 1.47
CA LEU A 60 2.30 -2.26 0.87
C LEU A 60 1.36 -2.20 -0.33
N PHE A 61 1.91 -2.33 -1.54
CA PHE A 61 1.14 -2.36 -2.78
C PHE A 61 0.89 -3.79 -3.22
N LEU A 62 -0.36 -4.22 -3.25
CA LEU A 62 -0.77 -5.54 -3.73
C LEU A 62 -1.05 -5.48 -5.23
N ARG A 63 -0.27 -6.22 -6.01
CA ARG A 63 -0.41 -6.33 -7.47
C ARG A 63 -1.49 -7.34 -7.82
N TRP A 64 -2.54 -6.88 -8.48
CA TRP A 64 -3.62 -7.74 -8.96
C TRP A 64 -3.27 -8.38 -10.30
N ARG A 65 -3.75 -9.60 -10.51
CA ARG A 65 -3.66 -10.27 -11.81
C ARG A 65 -4.44 -9.47 -12.86
N ARG A 66 -4.05 -9.64 -14.13
CA ARG A 66 -4.77 -9.04 -15.26
C ARG A 66 -6.25 -9.40 -15.25
N MET A 67 -7.06 -8.51 -15.85
CA MET A 67 -8.50 -8.72 -16.02
C MET A 67 -8.82 -10.13 -16.54
N GLY A 68 -9.78 -10.79 -15.88
CA GLY A 68 -10.18 -12.16 -16.17
C GLY A 68 -9.51 -13.22 -15.29
N GLN A 69 -8.54 -12.85 -14.45
CA GLN A 69 -7.94 -13.74 -13.45
C GLN A 69 -8.27 -13.27 -12.03
N GLN A 70 -8.54 -14.21 -11.13
CA GLN A 70 -8.77 -13.90 -9.71
C GLN A 70 -7.47 -13.98 -8.91
N GLY A 71 -7.29 -13.02 -7.99
CA GLY A 71 -6.23 -13.04 -6.97
C GLY A 71 -5.10 -12.03 -7.16
N VAL A 72 -4.24 -11.97 -6.16
CA VAL A 72 -3.02 -11.17 -6.09
C VAL A 72 -1.86 -11.99 -6.68
N GLU A 73 -1.05 -11.41 -7.57
CA GLU A 73 0.13 -12.08 -8.16
C GLU A 73 1.47 -11.65 -7.58
N GLY A 74 1.50 -10.59 -6.77
CA GLY A 74 2.70 -10.12 -6.12
C GLY A 74 2.44 -8.89 -5.26
N HIS A 75 3.49 -8.35 -4.67
CA HIS A 75 3.43 -7.10 -3.94
C HIS A 75 4.72 -6.30 -4.11
N LEU A 76 4.65 -5.00 -3.80
CA LEU A 76 5.79 -4.11 -3.66
C LEU A 76 5.70 -3.47 -2.27
N GLU A 77 6.80 -3.42 -1.56
CA GLU A 77 6.89 -2.76 -0.26
C GLU A 77 7.87 -1.59 -0.37
N THR A 78 7.59 -0.49 0.34
CA THR A 78 8.54 0.61 0.50
C THR A 78 9.34 0.43 1.79
N ASP A 79 10.47 1.12 1.90
CA ASP A 79 11.05 1.41 3.21
C ASP A 79 10.10 2.25 4.07
N PHE A 80 10.46 2.51 5.33
CA PHE A 80 9.71 3.42 6.19
C PHE A 80 9.73 4.85 5.64
N LEU A 81 8.55 5.34 5.25
CA LEU A 81 8.34 6.68 4.69
C LEU A 81 7.88 7.69 5.75
N ALA A 82 7.29 7.21 6.85
CA ALA A 82 6.88 8.03 7.97
C ALA A 82 7.24 7.35 9.30
N HIS A 83 7.38 8.14 10.35
CA HIS A 83 7.74 7.66 11.69
C HIS A 83 6.84 8.27 12.75
N GLY A 84 6.76 7.62 13.91
CA GLY A 84 6.05 8.16 15.07
C GLY A 84 6.46 7.49 16.37
N ALA A 85 6.11 8.14 17.49
CA ALA A 85 6.27 7.56 18.83
C ALA A 85 5.35 6.36 19.08
N THR A 86 4.27 6.24 18.29
CA THR A 86 3.32 5.12 18.35
C THR A 86 2.96 4.65 16.95
N ALA A 87 2.48 3.41 16.83
CA ALA A 87 2.01 2.84 15.57
C ALA A 87 0.90 3.69 14.94
N ALA A 88 -0.03 4.19 15.77
CA ALA A 88 -1.09 5.08 15.32
C ALA A 88 -0.54 6.41 14.78
N ALA A 89 0.45 7.01 15.45
CA ALA A 89 1.07 8.24 14.98
C ALA A 89 1.83 8.06 13.65
N ALA A 90 2.60 6.96 13.51
CA ALA A 90 3.29 6.65 12.27
C ALA A 90 2.30 6.42 11.12
N ARG A 91 1.24 5.64 11.36
CA ARG A 91 0.16 5.41 10.37
C ARG A 91 -0.55 6.69 9.99
N ALA A 92 -0.85 7.57 10.95
CA ALA A 92 -1.49 8.86 10.68
C ALA A 92 -0.60 9.77 9.83
N ALA A 93 0.71 9.80 10.13
CA ALA A 93 1.69 10.56 9.35
C ALA A 93 1.77 10.06 7.89
N LEU A 94 1.80 8.74 7.68
CA LEU A 94 1.73 8.17 6.32
C LEU A 94 0.37 8.41 5.66
N GLY A 95 -0.70 8.36 6.43
CA GLY A 95 -2.08 8.62 6.01
C GLY A 95 -2.31 10.02 5.46
N ALA A 96 -1.50 11.00 5.88
CA ALA A 96 -1.60 12.37 5.40
C ALA A 96 -1.02 12.57 3.98
N TRP A 97 -0.40 11.55 3.38
CA TRP A 97 0.19 11.68 2.06
C TRP A 97 -0.88 11.87 0.97
N PRO A 98 -0.70 12.84 0.06
CA PRO A 98 -1.57 13.04 -1.10
C PRO A 98 -1.60 11.81 -2.02
N LEU A 99 -2.75 11.51 -2.63
CA LEU A 99 -2.89 10.35 -3.53
C LEU A 99 -1.94 10.37 -4.73
N ASN A 100 -1.58 11.55 -5.25
CA ASN A 100 -0.61 11.68 -6.35
C ASN A 100 0.82 11.33 -5.90
N GLU A 101 1.20 11.63 -4.66
CA GLU A 101 2.49 11.22 -4.11
C GLU A 101 2.54 9.71 -3.89
N VAL A 102 1.45 9.10 -3.42
CA VAL A 102 1.36 7.63 -3.31
C VAL A 102 1.53 6.96 -4.68
N LYS A 103 0.91 7.51 -5.72
CA LYS A 103 1.10 7.01 -7.10
C LYS A 103 2.55 7.15 -7.56
N ARG A 104 3.20 8.28 -7.29
CA ARG A 104 4.62 8.49 -7.63
C ARG A 104 5.51 7.43 -7.00
N VAL A 105 5.30 7.14 -5.71
CA VAL A 105 6.04 6.09 -4.99
C VAL A 105 5.81 4.71 -5.59
N LEU A 106 4.57 4.35 -5.97
CA LEU A 106 4.29 3.09 -6.67
C LEU A 106 5.11 2.97 -7.97
N ASP A 107 5.12 4.03 -8.78
CA ASP A 107 5.84 4.03 -10.06
C ASP A 107 7.36 3.93 -9.87
N GLU A 108 7.90 4.49 -8.78
CA GLU A 108 9.30 4.35 -8.38
C GLU A 108 9.63 2.91 -7.97
N GLN A 109 8.80 2.27 -7.13
CA GLN A 109 8.99 0.86 -6.75
C GLN A 109 8.94 -0.07 -7.97
N ILE A 110 8.00 0.13 -8.90
CA ILE A 110 7.92 -0.65 -10.15
C ILE A 110 9.22 -0.52 -10.96
N SER A 111 9.77 0.69 -11.01
CA SER A 111 11.00 0.98 -11.76
C SER A 111 12.21 0.30 -11.13
N ALA A 112 12.31 0.30 -9.80
CA ALA A 112 13.37 -0.37 -9.06
C ALA A 112 13.31 -1.90 -9.24
N THR A 113 12.12 -2.50 -9.11
CA THR A 113 11.95 -3.96 -9.26
C THR A 113 12.11 -4.44 -10.70
N SER A 114 11.83 -3.60 -11.71
CA SER A 114 12.04 -3.99 -13.11
C SER A 114 13.53 -4.20 -13.46
N GLY A 115 14.45 -3.75 -12.60
CA GLY A 115 15.90 -3.98 -12.72
C GLY A 115 16.41 -5.28 -12.08
N GLU A 116 15.67 -5.86 -11.12
CA GLU A 116 16.05 -7.07 -10.40
C GLU A 116 15.00 -8.16 -10.64
N GLY A 117 15.42 -9.29 -11.22
CA GLY A 117 14.54 -10.40 -11.57
C GLY A 117 13.69 -10.86 -10.38
N SER A 118 12.44 -10.39 -10.36
CA SER A 118 11.46 -10.65 -9.30
C SER A 118 11.15 -12.15 -9.21
N ARG A 119 11.84 -12.85 -8.31
CA ARG A 119 11.41 -14.18 -7.85
C ARG A 119 10.06 -14.01 -7.16
N ARG A 120 9.08 -14.83 -7.54
CA ARG A 120 7.77 -14.80 -6.90
C ARG A 120 7.91 -15.42 -5.51
N TRP A 121 7.35 -14.79 -4.50
CA TRP A 121 7.42 -15.28 -3.12
C TRP A 121 6.80 -16.69 -2.93
N TRP A 122 5.85 -17.07 -3.78
CA TRP A 122 5.30 -18.42 -3.85
C TRP A 122 6.26 -19.47 -4.43
N ASP A 123 7.21 -19.05 -5.26
CA ASP A 123 8.26 -19.95 -5.76
C ASP A 123 9.24 -20.26 -4.64
N VAL A 124 9.55 -19.27 -3.80
CA VAL A 124 10.40 -19.43 -2.60
C VAL A 124 9.75 -20.39 -1.60
N MET A 125 8.45 -20.23 -1.31
CA MET A 125 7.73 -21.09 -0.37
C MET A 125 7.57 -22.55 -0.82
N ARG A 126 7.67 -22.83 -2.13
CA ARG A 126 7.57 -24.21 -2.67
C ARG A 126 8.92 -24.92 -2.73
N GLU A 127 10.02 -24.21 -2.56
CA GLU A 127 11.38 -24.78 -2.53
C GLU A 127 11.79 -25.24 -1.12
N GLU A 128 11.01 -24.92 -0.09
CA GLU A 128 11.25 -25.31 1.32
C GLU A 128 10.56 -26.63 1.73
N GLU A 129 10.00 -27.41 0.78
CA GLU A 129 9.43 -28.76 0.97
C GLU A 129 10.33 -29.85 0.38
#